data_AF-A0A371QLU2-F1
#
_entry.id   AF-A0A371QLU2-F1
#
_cell.length_a   1.000
_cell.length_b   1.000
_cell.length_c   1.000
_cell.angle_alpha   90.00
_cell.angle_beta   90.00
_cell.angle_gamma   90.00
#
_symmetry.space_group_name_H-M   'P 1'
#
loop_
_entity.id
_entity.type
_entity.pdbx_description
1 polymer ?
#
loop_
_entity_poly.entity_id
_entity_poly.type
_entity_poly.pdbx_seq_one_letter_code
_entity_poly.pdbx_strand_id
1 'polypeptide(L)'
;MNQSFARRGIKVIGVTLLIYALLVAPHEGEFWPFSIYPMFSQAGNPWTRAMVLDVTDKPEMDIWEEHLLQNRTADVVPVGTYGVDQIDFSNFVTKTEHWTEQRQRALIHMFGSEAIAGRRWMVTKVRGELIGRDSVAIEIKPFILITSDSTFTNPNLPASEYGRIE
;
A
#
# COMPACT_ATOMS: atom_id res chain seq x y z
N MET A 1 -25.08 37.20 -35.68
CA MET A 1 -25.30 35.91 -34.98
C MET A 1 -26.65 35.98 -34.28
N ASN A 2 -27.57 35.05 -34.59
CA ASN A 2 -28.99 35.20 -34.25
C ASN A 2 -29.22 35.01 -32.73
N GLN A 3 -29.62 36.07 -32.01
CA GLN A 3 -29.67 36.09 -30.53
C GLN A 3 -30.56 34.97 -29.93
N SER A 4 -31.55 34.49 -30.68
CA SER A 4 -32.44 33.40 -30.26
C SER A 4 -31.70 32.05 -30.15
N PHE A 5 -30.73 31.80 -31.04
CA PHE A 5 -29.92 30.57 -31.02
C PHE A 5 -28.96 30.58 -29.83
N ALA A 6 -28.32 31.72 -29.55
CA ALA A 6 -27.44 31.85 -28.38
C ALA A 6 -28.20 31.62 -27.07
N ARG A 7 -29.41 32.16 -26.93
CA ARG A 7 -30.24 31.98 -25.72
C ARG A 7 -30.73 30.54 -25.54
N ARG A 8 -31.01 29.81 -26.63
CA ARG A 8 -31.34 28.38 -26.58
C ARG A 8 -30.12 27.54 -26.23
N GLY A 9 -28.94 27.85 -26.80
CA GLY A 9 -27.68 27.17 -26.48
C GLY A 9 -27.32 27.28 -25.00
N ILE A 10 -27.40 28.48 -24.42
CA ILE A 10 -27.13 28.70 -22.98
C ILE A 10 -28.09 27.91 -22.10
N LYS A 11 -29.37 27.81 -22.46
CA LYS A 11 -30.35 27.00 -21.72
C LYS A 11 -29.99 25.52 -21.75
N VAL A 12 -29.61 24.99 -22.91
CA VAL A 12 -29.22 23.57 -23.05
C VAL A 12 -27.97 23.30 -22.22
N ILE A 13 -26.94 24.14 -22.35
CA ILE A 13 -25.70 24.02 -21.55
C ILE A 13 -26.00 24.06 -20.05
N GLY A 14 -26.83 25.01 -19.62
CA GLY A 14 -27.23 25.13 -18.21
C GLY A 14 -27.95 23.89 -17.69
N VAL A 15 -28.89 23.33 -18.46
CA VAL A 15 -29.59 22.09 -18.11
C VAL A 15 -28.63 20.90 -18.06
N THR A 16 -27.74 20.76 -19.04
CA THR A 16 -26.74 19.69 -19.05
C THR A 16 -25.79 19.78 -17.86
N LEU A 17 -25.32 20.98 -17.51
CA LEU A 17 -24.48 21.20 -16.34
C LEU A 17 -25.22 20.92 -15.03
N LEU A 18 -26.50 21.28 -14.93
CA LEU A 18 -27.32 20.99 -13.76
C LEU A 18 -27.50 19.48 -13.57
N ILE A 19 -27.83 18.75 -14.65
CA ILE A 19 -27.96 17.28 -14.61
C ILE A 19 -26.62 16.66 -14.22
N TYR A 20 -25.52 17.12 -14.81
CA TYR A 20 -24.18 16.64 -14.46
C TYR A 20 -23.86 16.90 -12.98
N ALA A 21 -24.12 18.10 -12.47
CA ALA A 21 -23.90 18.43 -11.06
C ALA A 21 -24.77 17.59 -10.10
N LEU A 22 -26.04 17.37 -10.44
CA LEU A 22 -26.95 16.53 -9.65
C LEU A 22 -26.56 15.05 -9.66
N LEU A 23 -26.02 14.57 -10.77
CA LEU A 23 -25.53 13.20 -10.87
C LEU A 23 -24.18 13.02 -10.17
N VAL A 24 -23.28 14.00 -10.26
CA VAL A 24 -21.94 13.91 -9.67
C VAL A 24 -21.92 14.24 -8.17
N ALA A 25 -22.73 15.18 -7.70
CA ALA A 25 -22.78 15.58 -6.28
C ALA A 25 -23.00 14.43 -5.28
N PRO A 26 -23.84 13.41 -5.55
CA PRO A 26 -23.99 12.26 -4.66
C PRO A 26 -22.84 11.24 -4.75
N HIS A 27 -21.97 11.33 -5.77
CA HIS A 27 -20.78 10.49 -5.84
C HIS A 27 -19.63 11.21 -5.13
N GLU A 28 -19.10 10.61 -4.06
CA GLU A 28 -18.03 11.16 -3.21
C GLU A 28 -16.65 11.20 -3.91
N GLY A 29 -16.58 11.61 -5.18
CA GLY A 29 -15.34 11.76 -5.94
C GLY A 29 -14.87 10.50 -6.70
N GLU A 30 -15.67 9.43 -6.72
CA GLU A 30 -15.31 8.14 -7.35
C GLU A 30 -15.24 8.16 -8.89
N PHE A 31 -15.76 9.21 -9.54
CA PHE A 31 -15.95 9.25 -10.99
C PHE A 31 -15.09 10.32 -11.68
N TRP A 32 -13.77 10.30 -11.43
CA TRP A 32 -12.83 11.02 -12.29
C TRP A 32 -12.25 10.07 -13.36
N PRO A 33 -12.68 10.16 -14.64
CA PRO A 33 -12.25 9.25 -15.70
C PRO A 33 -10.76 9.40 -16.08
N PHE A 34 -10.05 10.37 -15.49
CA PHE A 34 -8.60 10.55 -15.63
C PHE A 34 -7.79 10.02 -14.43
N SER A 35 -8.44 9.40 -13.44
CA SER A 35 -7.75 8.75 -12.34
C SER A 35 -7.33 7.34 -12.76
N ILE A 36 -6.10 7.19 -13.25
CA ILE A 36 -5.44 5.89 -13.42
C ILE A 36 -4.96 5.35 -12.06
N TYR A 37 -5.58 5.78 -10.95
CA TYR A 37 -5.37 5.24 -9.62
C TYR A 37 -6.72 4.95 -8.96
N PRO A 38 -7.17 3.68 -8.93
CA PRO A 38 -8.20 3.27 -8.00
C PRO A 38 -7.57 3.19 -6.60
N MET A 39 -7.22 4.33 -5.99
CA MET A 39 -6.77 4.37 -4.59
C MET A 39 -7.81 4.97 -3.64
N PHE A 40 -8.94 5.46 -4.17
CA PHE A 40 -10.10 5.89 -3.37
C PHE A 40 -11.34 4.98 -3.54
N SER A 41 -11.27 3.97 -4.42
CA SER A 41 -12.36 3.01 -4.68
C SER A 41 -12.50 1.91 -3.59
N GLN A 42 -11.79 2.03 -2.47
CA GLN A 42 -12.15 1.33 -1.24
C GLN A 42 -12.79 2.35 -0.30
N ALA A 43 -14.03 2.73 -0.59
CA ALA A 43 -14.87 3.66 0.17
C ALA A 43 -14.98 3.27 1.67
N GLY A 44 -13.95 3.58 2.46
CA GLY A 44 -13.84 3.25 3.89
C GLY A 44 -13.39 1.82 4.23
N ASN A 45 -13.16 0.94 3.26
CA ASN A 45 -12.72 -0.42 3.55
C ASN A 45 -11.21 -0.45 3.90
N PRO A 46 -10.79 -1.24 4.91
CA PRO A 46 -9.38 -1.44 5.20
C PRO A 46 -8.65 -2.12 4.03
N TRP A 47 -7.45 -1.64 3.73
CA TRP A 47 -6.56 -2.25 2.75
C TRP A 47 -5.22 -2.60 3.36
N THR A 48 -4.56 -3.62 2.82
CA THR A 48 -3.20 -4.01 3.22
C THR A 48 -2.29 -4.06 2.00
N ARG A 49 -1.12 -3.41 2.10
CA ARG A 49 -0.03 -3.45 1.11
C ARG A 49 1.27 -3.86 1.78
N ALA A 50 2.28 -4.19 0.99
CA ALA A 50 3.62 -4.44 1.52
C ALA A 50 4.55 -3.26 1.24
N MET A 51 5.45 -3.00 2.16
CA MET A 51 6.51 -2.01 2.05
C MET A 51 7.80 -2.57 2.63
N VAL A 52 8.94 -2.14 2.08
CA VAL A 52 10.25 -2.51 2.60
C VAL A 52 10.87 -1.31 3.29
N LEU A 53 11.37 -1.51 4.50
CA LEU A 53 12.08 -0.51 5.28
C LEU A 53 13.55 -0.89 5.44
N ASP A 54 14.45 0.07 5.26
CA ASP A 54 15.87 -0.13 5.55
C ASP A 54 16.10 0.06 7.06
N VAL A 55 16.41 -1.04 7.73
CA VAL A 55 16.66 -1.11 9.18
C VAL A 55 18.12 -1.44 9.49
N THR A 56 19.03 -1.23 8.53
CA THR A 56 20.46 -1.53 8.67
C THR A 56 21.05 -0.91 9.93
N ASP A 57 20.77 0.39 10.15
CA ASP A 57 21.31 1.16 11.29
C ASP A 57 20.40 1.15 12.52
N LYS A 58 19.39 0.28 12.58
CA LYS A 58 18.42 0.24 13.68
C LYS A 58 18.75 -0.84 14.72
N PRO A 59 18.57 -0.54 16.03
CA PRO A 59 18.70 -1.54 17.09
C PRO A 59 17.71 -2.69 16.89
N GLU A 60 18.15 -3.92 17.19
CA GLU A 60 17.33 -5.13 17.01
C GLU A 60 15.99 -5.08 17.76
N MET A 61 15.92 -4.40 18.91
CA MET A 61 14.69 -4.30 19.69
C MET A 61 13.61 -3.45 18.99
N ASP A 62 14.03 -2.44 18.23
CA ASP A 62 13.12 -1.42 17.70
C ASP A 62 12.48 -1.85 16.35
N ILE A 63 13.11 -2.78 15.63
CA ILE A 63 12.68 -3.13 14.26
C ILE A 63 11.38 -3.93 14.22
N TRP A 64 10.99 -4.55 15.34
CA TRP A 64 9.86 -5.48 15.42
C TRP A 64 8.58 -4.83 15.94
N GLU A 65 8.63 -3.56 16.35
CA GLU A 65 7.48 -2.84 16.89
C GLU A 65 6.55 -2.32 15.79
N GLU A 66 5.25 -2.59 15.97
CA GLU A 66 4.20 -2.01 15.15
C GLU A 66 4.09 -0.51 15.44
N HIS A 67 3.95 0.31 14.40
CA HIS A 67 3.89 1.75 14.55
C HIS A 67 3.10 2.41 13.43
N LEU A 68 2.58 3.60 13.71
CA LEU A 68 1.92 4.42 12.70
C LEU A 68 2.93 4.93 11.67
N LEU A 69 2.50 5.04 10.40
CA LEU A 69 3.32 5.54 9.29
C LEU A 69 3.96 6.90 9.59
N GLN A 70 3.27 7.78 10.33
CA GLN A 70 3.80 9.10 10.69
C GLN A 70 4.98 9.03 11.68
N ASN A 71 5.07 7.94 12.45
CA ASN A 71 6.12 7.72 13.44
C ASN A 71 7.27 6.85 12.88
N ARG A 72 7.27 6.55 11.58
CA ARG A 72 8.28 5.71 10.95
C ARG A 72 9.67 6.35 11.09
N THR A 73 10.61 5.58 11.62
CA THR A 73 11.99 6.03 11.82
C THR A 73 12.98 5.49 10.78
N ALA A 74 12.57 4.51 9.98
CA ALA A 74 13.37 3.87 8.94
C ALA A 74 13.00 4.39 7.54
N ASP A 75 13.97 4.36 6.62
CA ASP A 75 13.77 4.79 5.24
C ASP A 75 13.06 3.72 4.42
N VAL A 76 12.26 4.14 3.45
CA VAL A 76 11.58 3.23 2.54
C VAL A 76 12.52 2.81 1.42
N VAL A 77 12.64 1.51 1.19
CA VAL A 77 13.38 0.96 0.06
C VAL A 77 12.48 0.95 -1.18
N PRO A 78 12.80 1.71 -2.24
CA PRO A 78 11.99 1.74 -3.45
C PRO A 78 12.19 0.45 -4.24
N VAL A 79 11.33 -0.56 -4.06
CA VAL A 79 11.51 -1.90 -4.65
C VAL A 79 11.70 -1.89 -6.18
N GLY A 80 11.09 -0.91 -6.87
CA GLY A 80 11.23 -0.74 -8.31
C GLY A 80 12.66 -0.43 -8.79
N THR A 81 13.52 0.15 -7.96
CA THR A 81 14.94 0.38 -8.34
C THR A 81 15.74 -0.92 -8.44
N TYR A 82 15.20 -2.02 -7.91
CA TYR A 82 15.80 -3.36 -7.93
C TYR A 82 15.13 -4.28 -8.95
N GLY A 83 14.32 -3.73 -9.88
CA GLY A 83 13.62 -4.52 -10.89
C GLY A 83 12.42 -5.31 -10.36
N VAL A 84 11.99 -5.05 -9.12
CA VAL A 84 10.84 -5.69 -8.49
C VAL A 84 9.58 -4.86 -8.75
N ASP A 85 8.56 -5.48 -9.33
CA ASP A 85 7.26 -4.85 -9.49
C ASP A 85 6.56 -4.66 -8.12
N GLN A 86 6.10 -3.45 -7.85
CA GLN A 86 5.51 -3.07 -6.56
C GLN A 86 4.20 -3.82 -6.27
N ILE A 87 3.38 -4.05 -7.30
CA ILE A 87 2.08 -4.72 -7.16
C ILE A 87 2.30 -6.19 -6.91
N ASP A 88 3.19 -6.83 -7.67
CA ASP A 88 3.53 -8.24 -7.51
C ASP A 88 4.20 -8.51 -6.17
N PHE A 89 5.16 -7.67 -5.75
CA PHE A 89 5.75 -7.75 -4.41
C PHE A 89 4.69 -7.62 -3.32
N SER A 90 3.82 -6.61 -3.42
CA SER A 90 2.76 -6.42 -2.45
C SER A 90 1.81 -7.62 -2.41
N ASN A 91 1.42 -8.16 -3.56
CA ASN A 91 0.55 -9.33 -3.64
C ASN A 91 1.22 -10.58 -3.06
N PHE A 92 2.51 -10.78 -3.37
CA PHE A 92 3.28 -11.91 -2.84
C PHE A 92 3.32 -11.86 -1.32
N VAL A 93 3.56 -10.69 -0.74
CA VAL A 93 3.65 -10.56 0.72
C VAL A 93 2.27 -10.66 1.39
N THR A 94 1.23 -10.01 0.84
CA THR A 94 -0.07 -9.92 1.53
C THR A 94 -1.00 -11.10 1.25
N LYS A 95 -0.86 -11.80 0.12
CA LYS A 95 -1.72 -12.93 -0.26
C LYS A 95 -1.10 -14.29 0.00
N THR A 96 0.18 -14.37 0.40
CA THR A 96 0.78 -15.63 0.82
C THR A 96 0.26 -16.02 2.18
N GLU A 97 -0.52 -17.10 2.22
CA GLU A 97 -1.08 -17.67 3.45
C GLU A 97 -0.03 -18.51 4.20
N HIS A 98 0.74 -19.32 3.48
CA HIS A 98 1.73 -20.23 4.07
C HIS A 98 3.18 -19.79 3.76
N TRP A 99 3.86 -19.29 4.78
CA TRP A 99 5.24 -18.81 4.71
C TRP A 99 6.24 -19.93 5.01
N THR A 100 6.41 -20.80 4.02
CA THR A 100 7.48 -21.81 3.99
C THR A 100 8.85 -21.17 3.85
N GLU A 101 9.92 -21.89 4.20
CA GLU A 101 11.29 -21.39 3.99
C GLU A 101 11.56 -21.03 2.53
N GLN A 102 10.96 -21.75 1.57
CA GLN A 102 11.10 -21.44 0.16
C GLN A 102 10.49 -20.06 -0.18
N ARG A 103 9.33 -19.74 0.38
CA ARG A 103 8.68 -18.43 0.19
C ARG A 103 9.47 -17.30 0.85
N GLN A 104 10.06 -17.57 2.00
CA GLN A 104 10.93 -16.60 2.68
C GLN A 104 12.20 -16.35 1.86
N ARG A 105 12.91 -17.40 1.41
CA ARG A 105 14.09 -17.28 0.55
C ARG A 105 13.79 -16.60 -0.80
N ALA A 106 12.58 -16.79 -1.33
CA ALA A 106 12.17 -16.10 -2.56
C ALA A 106 12.21 -14.57 -2.42
N LEU A 107 12.04 -14.01 -1.22
CA LEU A 107 12.20 -12.58 -0.98
C LEU A 107 13.64 -12.11 -1.25
N ILE A 108 14.65 -12.87 -0.79
CA ILE A 108 16.06 -12.57 -1.08
C ILE A 108 16.28 -12.61 -2.60
N HIS A 109 15.73 -13.63 -3.28
CA HIS A 109 15.85 -13.77 -4.73
C HIS A 109 15.17 -12.66 -5.53
N MET A 110 14.06 -12.10 -5.04
CA MET A 110 13.38 -10.97 -5.71
C MET A 110 14.29 -9.76 -5.84
N PHE A 111 15.05 -9.43 -4.79
CA PHE A 111 15.95 -8.27 -4.79
C PHE A 111 17.36 -8.59 -5.29
N GLY A 112 17.77 -9.86 -5.22
CA GLY A 112 19.14 -10.30 -5.44
C GLY A 112 20.00 -10.12 -4.18
N SER A 113 20.84 -11.12 -3.87
CA SER A 113 21.69 -11.12 -2.67
C SER A 113 22.64 -9.92 -2.62
N GLU A 114 23.16 -9.47 -3.76
CA GLU A 114 24.04 -8.30 -3.87
C GLU A 114 23.34 -7.00 -3.45
N ALA A 115 22.05 -6.86 -3.72
CA ALA A 115 21.29 -5.65 -3.36
C ALA A 115 21.10 -5.51 -1.84
N ILE A 116 21.09 -6.65 -1.14
CA ILE A 116 20.89 -6.75 0.31
C ILE A 116 22.24 -6.92 1.03
N ALA A 117 23.36 -7.05 0.31
CA ALA A 117 24.68 -7.26 0.91
C ALA A 117 25.04 -6.14 1.91
N GLY A 118 25.29 -6.53 3.17
CA GLY A 118 25.56 -5.60 4.26
C GLY A 118 24.37 -4.76 4.72
N ARG A 119 23.15 -5.06 4.25
CA ARG A 119 21.91 -4.37 4.59
C ARG A 119 20.93 -5.28 5.32
N ARG A 120 20.04 -4.67 6.07
CA ARG A 120 18.94 -5.32 6.78
C ARG A 120 17.64 -4.68 6.35
N TRP A 121 16.80 -5.42 5.65
CA TRP A 121 15.56 -4.90 5.09
C TRP A 121 14.35 -5.55 5.74
N MET A 122 13.49 -4.74 6.33
CA MET A 122 12.26 -5.20 6.96
C MET A 122 11.11 -5.17 5.94
N VAL A 123 10.61 -6.33 5.56
CA VAL A 123 9.32 -6.46 4.89
C VAL A 123 8.23 -6.21 5.92
N THR A 124 7.35 -5.26 5.60
CA THR A 124 6.24 -4.85 6.45
C THR A 124 4.91 -5.07 5.74
N LYS A 125 3.86 -5.35 6.51
CA LYS A 125 2.47 -5.22 6.08
C LYS A 125 1.97 -3.85 6.53
N VAL A 126 1.54 -3.03 5.59
CA VAL A 126 1.03 -1.69 5.82
C VAL A 126 -0.49 -1.74 5.68
N ARG A 127 -1.21 -1.47 6.76
CA ARG A 127 -2.67 -1.46 6.79
C ARG A 127 -3.18 -0.03 6.87
N GLY A 128 -3.96 0.37 5.88
CA GLY A 128 -4.70 1.63 5.91
C GLY A 128 -6.16 1.39 6.26
N GLU A 129 -6.71 2.14 7.21
CA GLU A 129 -8.13 2.08 7.56
C GLU A 129 -8.68 3.46 7.94
N LEU A 130 -9.98 3.64 7.73
CA LEU A 130 -10.69 4.86 8.13
C LEU A 130 -10.92 4.83 9.65
N ILE A 131 -10.43 5.83 10.36
CA ILE A 131 -10.71 6.09 11.76
C ILE A 131 -11.68 7.26 11.86
N GLY A 132 -12.80 7.04 12.55
CA GLY A 132 -13.84 8.05 12.70
C GLY A 132 -14.66 8.22 11.43
N ARG A 133 -14.80 9.46 10.94
CA ARG A 133 -15.62 9.77 9.75
C ARG A 133 -14.81 10.26 8.54
N ASP A 134 -13.61 10.77 8.76
CA ASP A 134 -12.86 11.52 7.74
C ASP A 134 -11.34 11.33 7.81
N SER A 135 -10.84 10.53 8.75
CA SER A 135 -9.41 10.39 9.01
C SER A 135 -8.94 8.98 8.64
N VAL A 136 -7.77 8.86 8.01
CA VAL A 136 -7.17 7.56 7.68
C VAL A 136 -5.96 7.35 8.57
N ALA A 137 -5.92 6.23 9.28
CA ALA A 137 -4.72 5.76 9.95
C ALA A 137 -4.03 4.72 9.09
N ILE A 138 -2.69 4.76 9.10
CA ILE A 138 -1.86 3.81 8.39
C ILE A 138 -0.89 3.22 9.39
N GLU A 139 -1.03 1.93 9.63
CA GLU A 139 -0.21 1.15 10.54
C GLU A 139 0.81 0.32 9.77
N ILE A 140 2.04 0.29 10.25
CA ILE A 140 3.14 -0.51 9.74
C ILE A 140 3.36 -1.67 10.71
N LYS A 141 3.19 -2.88 10.21
CA LYS A 141 3.44 -4.13 10.93
C LYS A 141 4.69 -4.81 10.38
N PRO A 142 5.82 -4.82 11.12
CA PRO A 142 7.01 -5.59 10.76
C PRO A 142 6.67 -7.07 10.61
N PHE A 143 7.14 -7.71 9.54
CA PHE A 143 6.71 -9.06 9.19
C PHE A 143 7.88 -10.01 8.97
N ILE A 144 8.76 -9.73 8.00
CA ILE A 144 9.93 -10.56 7.72
C ILE A 144 11.17 -9.67 7.55
N LEU A 145 12.20 -9.92 8.35
CA LEU A 145 13.51 -9.33 8.16
C LEU A 145 14.30 -10.12 7.11
N ILE A 146 14.88 -9.42 6.15
CA ILE A 146 15.73 -9.97 5.10
C ILE A 146 17.15 -9.48 5.33
N THR A 147 18.08 -10.43 5.27
CA THR A 147 19.53 -10.22 5.19
C THR A 147 20.06 -10.91 3.94
N SER A 148 21.33 -10.72 3.59
CA SER A 148 21.92 -11.38 2.42
C SER A 148 21.86 -12.90 2.48
N ASP A 149 21.89 -13.45 3.70
CA ASP A 149 22.13 -14.89 3.92
C ASP A 149 20.88 -15.59 4.46
N SER A 150 19.98 -14.86 5.09
CA SER A 150 18.85 -15.44 5.83
C SER A 150 17.64 -14.50 5.90
N THR A 151 16.52 -15.08 6.30
CA THR A 151 15.27 -14.40 6.62
C THR A 151 14.82 -14.73 8.02
N PHE A 152 14.27 -13.76 8.73
CA PHE A 152 13.77 -13.92 10.10
C PHE A 152 12.32 -13.45 10.18
N THR A 153 11.45 -14.27 10.76
CA THR A 153 10.06 -13.91 11.04
C THR A 153 9.99 -13.03 12.28
N ASN A 154 9.07 -12.06 12.32
CA ASN A 154 8.82 -11.25 13.50
C ASN A 154 8.48 -12.15 14.71
N PRO A 155 9.28 -12.12 15.80
CA PRO A 155 9.08 -12.96 16.99
C PRO A 155 7.84 -12.56 17.81
N ASN A 156 7.33 -11.34 17.63
CA ASN A 156 6.15 -10.85 18.32
C ASN A 156 4.84 -11.31 17.66
N LEU A 157 4.91 -11.95 16.48
CA LEU A 157 3.75 -12.43 15.75
C LEU A 157 3.53 -13.93 15.97
N PRO A 158 2.28 -14.38 16.16
CA PRO A 158 1.98 -15.79 16.31
C PRO A 158 2.31 -16.58 15.04
N ALA A 159 2.62 -17.87 15.18
CA ALA A 159 2.97 -18.74 14.06
C ALA A 159 1.86 -18.83 12.99
N SER A 160 0.60 -18.60 13.38
CA SER A 160 -0.56 -18.56 12.49
C SER A 160 -0.49 -17.44 11.44
N GLU A 161 0.17 -16.31 11.73
CA GLU A 161 0.41 -15.23 10.75
C GLU A 161 1.30 -15.67 9.58
N TYR A 162 2.04 -16.76 9.77
CA TYR A 162 2.91 -17.39 8.78
C TYR A 162 2.30 -18.69 8.22
N GLY A 163 1.04 -18.99 8.56
CA GLY A 163 0.35 -20.21 8.13
C GLY A 163 0.97 -21.49 8.71
N ARG A 164 1.60 -21.39 9.89
CA ARG A 164 2.12 -22.53 10.66
C ARG A 164 1.13 -22.83 11.79
N ILE A 165 0.75 -24.09 11.93
CA ILE A 165 -0.09 -24.58 13.04
C ILE A 165 0.90 -25.05 14.12
N GLU A 166 0.76 -24.53 15.34
CA GLU A 166 1.54 -24.98 16.52
C GLU A 166 1.14 -26.39 16.95
#